data_AF-A0A8T5QHM7-F1
#
_entry.id   AF-A0A8T5QHM7-F1
#
_cell.length_a   1.000
_cell.length_b   1.000
_cell.length_c   1.000
_cell.angle_alpha   90.00
_cell.angle_beta   90.00
_cell.angle_gamma   90.00
#
_symmetry.space_group_name_H-M   'P 1'
#
loop_
_entity.id
_entity.type
_entity.pdbx_description
1 polymer ?
#
loop_
_entity_poly.entity_id
_entity_poly.type
_entity_poly.pdbx_seq_one_letter_code
_entity_poly.pdbx_strand_id
1 'polypeptide(L)'
;MTLYELQKRVYENKVRRGFNVTDVGKEVVLMSEEFGEFCDAYLEDDKEEIVDAFGDLMIYCLGLSAMFDWNAGEIMNREPSFKKHPQSAGDYLPYIGREVGRIAKAYKKSNKEPVQSIDRRDDFKTHIGNLMGYCMYAFEGIAVLPLATLEHIIQNNEVRTHEGQI
;
A
#
# COMPACT_ATOMS: atom_id res chain seq x y z
N MET A 1 -4.06 -3.28 18.61
CA MET A 1 -3.83 -3.98 17.34
C MET A 1 -2.45 -3.62 16.83
N THR A 2 -1.63 -4.59 16.44
CA THR A 2 -0.32 -4.38 15.78
C THR A 2 -0.47 -4.37 14.26
N LEU A 3 0.55 -3.90 13.54
CA LEU A 3 0.54 -3.94 12.06
C LEU A 3 0.49 -5.38 11.53
N TYR A 4 1.11 -6.32 12.23
CA TYR A 4 1.05 -7.74 11.88
C TYR A 4 -0.34 -8.36 12.13
N GLU A 5 -1.04 -7.95 13.19
CA GLU A 5 -2.44 -8.33 13.41
C GLU A 5 -3.36 -7.76 12.33
N LEU A 6 -3.12 -6.50 11.92
CA LEU A 6 -3.87 -5.87 10.83
C LEU A 6 -3.61 -6.57 9.50
N GLN A 7 -2.36 -6.93 9.19
CA GLN A 7 -1.99 -7.72 8.02
C GLN A 7 -2.80 -9.02 7.93
N LYS A 8 -2.91 -9.76 9.03
CA LYS A 8 -3.72 -11.00 9.07
C LYS A 8 -5.18 -10.71 8.74
N ARG A 9 -5.76 -9.66 9.34
CA ARG A 9 -7.15 -9.27 9.08
C ARG A 9 -7.38 -8.85 7.63
N VAL A 10 -6.45 -8.11 7.03
CA VAL A 10 -6.51 -7.76 5.60
C VAL A 10 -6.55 -9.01 4.74
N TYR A 11 -5.62 -9.95 4.99
CA TYR A 11 -5.56 -11.18 4.21
C TYR A 11 -6.81 -12.06 4.39
N GLU A 12 -7.28 -12.26 5.63
CA GLU A 12 -8.51 -12.97 5.94
C GLU A 12 -9.72 -12.33 5.26
N ASN A 13 -9.81 -10.99 5.24
CA ASN A 13 -10.86 -10.28 4.54
C ASN A 13 -10.80 -10.54 3.03
N LYS A 14 -9.61 -10.45 2.42
CA LYS A 14 -9.42 -10.76 0.99
C LYS A 14 -9.90 -12.18 0.66
N VAL A 15 -9.50 -13.18 1.45
CA VAL A 15 -9.93 -14.58 1.28
C VAL A 15 -11.45 -14.71 1.40
N ARG A 16 -12.05 -14.14 2.46
CA ARG A 16 -13.49 -14.19 2.72
C ARG A 16 -14.31 -13.58 1.58
N ARG A 17 -13.79 -12.53 0.93
CA ARG A 17 -14.46 -11.78 -0.14
C ARG A 17 -14.16 -12.34 -1.53
N GLY A 18 -13.30 -13.37 -1.65
CA GLY A 18 -12.86 -13.91 -2.93
C GLY A 18 -11.97 -12.95 -3.73
N PHE A 19 -11.33 -12.00 -3.06
CA PHE A 19 -10.37 -11.10 -3.68
C PHE A 19 -9.07 -11.83 -4.02
N ASN A 20 -8.28 -11.21 -4.87
CA ASN A 20 -7.00 -11.76 -5.29
C ASN A 20 -6.04 -11.91 -4.10
N VAL A 21 -5.49 -13.12 -3.95
CA VAL A 21 -4.47 -13.47 -2.95
C VAL A 21 -3.35 -14.33 -3.55
N THR A 22 -3.32 -14.46 -4.89
CA THR A 22 -2.39 -15.35 -5.59
C THR A 22 -1.61 -14.64 -6.69
N ASP A 23 -2.22 -13.67 -7.38
CA ASP A 23 -1.58 -12.95 -8.48
C ASP A 23 -0.94 -11.64 -8.00
N VAL A 24 0.38 -11.65 -7.80
CA VAL A 24 1.13 -10.45 -7.40
C VAL A 24 1.10 -9.36 -8.47
N GLY A 25 1.05 -9.72 -9.75
CA GLY A 25 0.97 -8.74 -10.83
C GLY A 25 -0.32 -7.94 -10.73
N LYS A 26 -1.44 -8.62 -10.47
CA LYS A 26 -2.73 -7.98 -10.24
C LYS A 26 -2.70 -7.04 -9.03
N GLU A 27 -2.09 -7.45 -7.92
CA GLU A 27 -1.93 -6.57 -6.75
C GLU A 27 -1.11 -5.31 -7.06
N VAL A 28 -0.03 -5.43 -7.85
CA VAL A 28 0.82 -4.30 -8.23
C VAL A 28 0.09 -3.33 -9.17
N VAL A 29 -0.74 -3.86 -10.08
CA VAL A 29 -1.60 -3.04 -10.96
C VAL A 29 -2.62 -2.26 -10.14
N LEU A 30 -3.37 -2.94 -9.27
CA LEU A 30 -4.38 -2.30 -8.44
C LEU A 30 -3.75 -1.27 -7.48
N MET A 31 -2.61 -1.58 -6.85
CA MET A 31 -1.85 -0.58 -6.07
C MET A 31 -1.49 0.66 -6.89
N SER A 32 -1.21 0.51 -8.19
CA SER A 32 -0.89 1.64 -9.06
C SER A 32 -2.13 2.47 -9.41
N GLU A 33 -3.32 1.86 -9.39
CA GLU A 33 -4.62 2.53 -9.53
C GLU A 33 -4.92 3.40 -8.31
N GLU A 34 -4.73 2.88 -7.09
CA GLU A 34 -4.88 3.66 -5.84
C GLU A 34 -3.92 4.87 -5.79
N PHE A 35 -2.73 4.73 -6.38
CA PHE A 35 -1.82 5.86 -6.52
C PHE A 35 -2.35 6.91 -7.51
N GLY A 36 -3.07 6.48 -8.55
CA GLY A 36 -3.82 7.36 -9.44
C GLY A 36 -4.90 8.13 -8.69
N GLU A 37 -5.71 7.45 -7.87
CA GLU A 37 -6.72 8.08 -7.01
C GLU A 37 -6.11 9.12 -6.06
N PHE A 38 -4.96 8.80 -5.46
CA PHE A 38 -4.22 9.79 -4.67
C PHE A 38 -3.81 11.02 -5.50
N CYS A 39 -3.36 10.84 -6.75
CA CYS A 39 -3.02 11.95 -7.62
C CYS A 39 -4.25 12.82 -7.93
N ASP A 40 -5.39 12.20 -8.23
CA ASP A 40 -6.63 12.89 -8.55
C ASP A 40 -7.14 13.67 -7.33
N ALA A 41 -7.23 13.02 -6.16
CA ALA A 41 -7.63 13.67 -4.91
C ALA A 41 -6.71 14.84 -4.51
N TYR A 42 -5.40 14.71 -4.77
CA TYR A 42 -4.45 15.82 -4.58
C TYR A 42 -4.73 17.01 -5.51
N LEU A 43 -5.06 16.74 -6.78
CA LEU A 43 -5.38 17.80 -7.74
C LEU A 43 -6.71 18.50 -7.42
N GLU A 44 -7.63 17.78 -6.78
CA GLU A 44 -8.94 18.27 -6.35
C GLU A 44 -8.93 18.94 -4.94
N ASP A 45 -7.80 18.89 -4.23
CA ASP A 45 -7.66 19.32 -2.82
C ASP A 45 -8.64 18.59 -1.88
N ASP A 46 -8.97 17.33 -2.20
CA ASP A 46 -9.86 16.49 -1.40
C ASP A 46 -9.07 15.70 -0.35
N LYS A 47 -9.15 16.16 0.90
CA LYS A 47 -8.42 15.55 2.01
C LYS A 47 -8.97 14.20 2.44
N GLU A 48 -10.26 13.95 2.27
CA GLU A 48 -10.88 12.69 2.66
C GLU A 48 -10.46 11.60 1.67
N GLU A 49 -10.54 11.88 0.37
CA GLU A 49 -10.10 10.95 -0.67
C GLU A 49 -8.57 10.72 -0.65
N ILE A 50 -7.76 11.72 -0.27
CA ILE A 50 -6.32 11.50 -0.02
C ILE A 50 -6.08 10.51 1.12
N VAL A 51 -6.84 10.61 2.22
CA VAL A 51 -6.73 9.71 3.38
C VAL A 51 -7.13 8.29 2.98
N ASP A 52 -8.20 8.15 2.20
CA ASP A 52 -8.68 6.88 1.69
C ASP A 52 -7.63 6.22 0.79
N ALA A 53 -7.08 6.96 -0.19
CA ALA A 53 -6.05 6.44 -1.09
C ALA A 53 -4.76 6.00 -0.34
N PHE A 54 -4.34 6.71 0.72
CA PHE A 54 -3.25 6.24 1.59
C PHE A 54 -3.60 4.93 2.28
N GLY A 55 -4.86 4.79 2.69
CA GLY A 55 -5.39 3.60 3.30
C GLY A 55 -5.37 2.42 2.33
N ASP A 56 -5.86 2.60 1.11
CA ASP A 56 -5.89 1.55 0.12
C ASP A 56 -4.48 1.12 -0.32
N LEU A 57 -3.55 2.06 -0.52
CA LEU A 57 -2.13 1.74 -0.71
C LEU A 57 -1.55 0.87 0.42
N MET A 58 -1.89 1.18 1.68
CA MET A 58 -1.51 0.37 2.84
C MET A 58 -2.16 -1.02 2.80
N ILE A 59 -3.43 -1.14 2.41
CA ILE A 59 -4.13 -2.42 2.28
C ILE A 59 -3.44 -3.33 1.25
N TYR A 60 -3.02 -2.80 0.09
CA TYR A 60 -2.26 -3.57 -0.89
C TYR A 60 -0.87 -3.97 -0.36
N CYS A 61 -0.18 -3.09 0.37
CA CYS A 61 1.10 -3.44 0.99
C CYS A 61 0.98 -4.57 2.02
N LEU A 62 -0.08 -4.53 2.84
CA LEU A 62 -0.37 -5.57 3.84
C LEU A 62 -0.78 -6.88 3.19
N GLY A 63 -1.61 -6.83 2.15
CA GLY A 63 -1.98 -8.00 1.34
C GLY A 63 -0.77 -8.67 0.71
N LEU A 64 0.09 -7.89 0.06
CA LEU A 64 1.36 -8.38 -0.49
C LEU A 64 2.28 -8.94 0.59
N SER A 65 2.42 -8.26 1.74
CA SER A 65 3.22 -8.77 2.85
C SER A 65 2.74 -10.15 3.31
N ALA A 66 1.42 -10.39 3.36
CA ALA A 66 0.85 -11.70 3.68
C ALA A 66 1.11 -12.75 2.59
N MET A 67 0.97 -12.39 1.31
CA MET A 67 1.24 -13.30 0.18
C MET A 67 2.69 -13.80 0.14
N PHE A 68 3.62 -12.98 0.62
CA PHE A 68 5.05 -13.29 0.67
C PHE A 68 5.53 -13.81 2.03
N ASP A 69 4.63 -14.01 3.00
CA ASP A 69 4.96 -14.40 4.38
C ASP A 69 5.96 -13.46 5.07
N TRP A 70 5.82 -12.16 4.82
CA TRP A 70 6.59 -11.12 5.49
C TRP A 70 5.82 -10.57 6.69
N ASN A 71 6.53 -10.28 7.78
CA ASN A 71 5.95 -9.52 8.89
C ASN A 71 5.95 -8.02 8.54
N ALA A 72 4.78 -7.45 8.25
CA ALA A 72 4.64 -6.04 7.89
C ALA A 72 5.26 -5.10 8.92
N GLY A 73 5.15 -5.41 10.21
CA GLY A 73 5.70 -4.60 11.30
C GLY A 73 7.23 -4.60 11.38
N GLU A 74 7.89 -5.60 10.77
CA GLU A 74 9.34 -5.71 10.67
C GLU A 74 9.88 -5.07 9.39
N ILE A 75 9.17 -5.21 8.26
CA ILE A 75 9.66 -4.70 6.97
C ILE A 75 9.34 -3.23 6.76
N MET A 76 8.30 -2.71 7.42
CA MET A 76 7.93 -1.30 7.32
C MET A 76 9.10 -0.41 7.74
N ASN A 77 9.46 0.51 6.86
CA ASN A 77 10.46 1.51 7.17
C ASN A 77 9.87 2.55 8.13
N ARG A 78 10.33 2.55 9.38
CA ARG A 78 9.86 3.47 10.43
C ARG A 78 10.51 4.84 10.37
N GLU A 79 11.53 5.02 9.54
CA GLU A 79 12.27 6.28 9.39
C GLU A 79 12.49 6.56 7.90
N PRO A 80 11.41 6.79 7.12
CA PRO A 80 11.52 7.15 5.73
C PRO A 80 12.36 8.42 5.55
N SER A 81 13.23 8.41 4.53
CA SER A 81 14.14 9.52 4.26
C SER A 81 13.47 10.59 3.40
N PHE A 82 13.52 11.84 3.85
CA PHE A 82 12.96 12.98 3.12
C PHE A 82 14.06 13.91 2.64
N LYS A 83 13.99 14.37 1.38
CA LYS A 83 14.86 15.45 0.89
C LYS A 83 14.43 16.80 1.45
N LYS A 84 13.11 16.97 1.58
CA LYS A 84 12.43 18.08 2.25
C LYS A 84 11.29 17.45 3.05
N HIS A 85 11.21 17.78 4.34
CA HIS A 85 10.12 17.27 5.18
C HIS A 85 8.76 17.73 4.64
N PRO A 86 7.81 16.80 4.42
CA PRO A 86 6.44 17.12 4.03
C PRO A 86 5.78 18.09 5.00
N GLN A 87 4.98 19.03 4.48
CA GLN A 87 4.19 19.97 5.27
C GLN A 87 2.68 19.81 5.03
N SER A 88 2.31 19.07 3.98
CA SER A 88 0.95 18.77 3.57
C SER A 88 0.87 17.33 3.03
N ALA A 89 -0.34 16.80 2.91
CA ALA A 89 -0.56 15.44 2.38
C ALA A 89 -0.01 15.29 0.94
N GLY A 90 -0.15 16.33 0.12
CA GLY A 90 0.38 16.37 -1.24
C GLY A 90 1.91 16.30 -1.33
N ASP A 91 2.64 16.77 -0.32
CA ASP A 91 4.11 16.70 -0.31
C ASP A 91 4.64 15.25 -0.26
N TYR A 92 3.79 14.27 0.05
CA TYR A 92 4.13 12.85 0.03
C TYR A 92 4.09 12.23 -1.37
N LEU A 93 3.39 12.86 -2.33
CA LEU A 93 3.23 12.39 -3.71
C LEU A 93 4.55 11.95 -4.39
N PRO A 94 5.64 12.75 -4.40
CA PRO A 94 6.88 12.34 -5.04
C PRO A 94 7.62 11.19 -4.32
N TYR A 95 7.29 10.91 -3.07
CA TYR A 95 7.88 9.81 -2.29
C TYR A 95 7.10 8.52 -2.49
N ILE A 96 5.77 8.58 -2.35
CA ILE A 96 4.85 7.47 -2.59
C ILE A 96 4.95 7.01 -4.04
N GLY A 97 4.81 7.92 -5.00
CA GLY A 97 4.86 7.59 -6.44
C GLY A 97 6.19 6.98 -6.87
N ARG A 98 7.30 7.37 -6.21
CA ARG A 98 8.61 6.76 -6.47
C ARG A 98 8.64 5.30 -6.03
N GLU A 99 8.11 4.98 -4.85
CA GLU A 99 8.10 3.59 -4.38
C GLU A 99 7.11 2.73 -5.18
N VAL A 100 5.93 3.23 -5.52
CA VAL A 100 4.98 2.55 -6.43
C VAL A 100 5.66 2.22 -7.77
N GLY A 101 6.34 3.20 -8.38
CA GLY A 101 7.10 2.97 -9.62
C GLY A 101 8.26 1.97 -9.48
N ARG A 102 8.93 1.94 -8.32
CA ARG A 102 10.00 0.98 -8.03
C ARG A 102 9.46 -0.44 -7.83
N ILE A 103 8.33 -0.60 -7.14
CA ILE A 103 7.60 -1.86 -6.98
C ILE A 103 7.21 -2.42 -8.35
N ALA A 104 6.58 -1.61 -9.20
CA ALA A 104 6.20 -2.01 -10.55
C ALA A 104 7.41 -2.42 -11.40
N LYS A 105 8.52 -1.67 -11.30
CA LYS A 105 9.76 -1.99 -12.01
C LYS A 105 10.41 -3.28 -11.50
N ALA A 106 10.47 -3.49 -10.19
CA ALA A 106 11.02 -4.69 -9.57
C ALA A 106 10.21 -5.94 -9.98
N TYR A 107 8.88 -5.85 -9.94
CA TYR A 107 8.00 -6.91 -10.46
C TYR A 107 8.21 -7.19 -11.95
N LYS A 108 8.36 -6.15 -12.79
CA LYS A 108 8.62 -6.34 -14.23
C LYS A 108 9.94 -7.07 -14.50
N LYS A 109 11.00 -6.74 -13.75
CA LYS A 109 12.33 -7.34 -13.93
C LYS A 109 12.42 -8.79 -13.50
N SER A 110 11.59 -9.23 -12.56
CA SER A 110 11.54 -10.63 -12.17
C SER A 110 11.02 -11.56 -13.28
N ASN A 111 10.69 -11.01 -14.46
CA ASN A 111 10.12 -11.74 -15.59
C ASN A 111 8.85 -12.53 -15.21
N LYS A 112 8.11 -12.04 -14.19
CA LYS A 112 6.95 -12.71 -13.61
C LYS A 112 7.27 -14.11 -13.07
N GLU A 113 8.51 -14.36 -12.67
CA GLU A 113 8.90 -15.57 -11.96
C GLU A 113 8.14 -15.70 -10.62
N PRO A 114 8.10 -16.92 -10.03
CA PRO A 114 7.41 -17.14 -8.77
C PRO A 114 7.78 -16.10 -7.72
N VAL A 115 6.76 -15.58 -7.05
CA VAL A 115 6.76 -14.56 -6.01
C VAL A 115 7.99 -14.59 -5.09
N GLN A 116 8.42 -15.77 -4.62
CA GLN A 116 9.56 -15.92 -3.71
C GLN A 116 10.94 -15.59 -4.33
N SER A 117 11.08 -15.54 -5.68
CA SER A 117 12.32 -15.20 -6.36
C SER A 117 12.49 -13.70 -6.64
N ILE A 118 11.39 -12.93 -6.58
CA ILE A 118 11.35 -11.48 -6.87
C ILE A 118 12.22 -10.70 -5.87
N ASP A 119 12.11 -11.04 -4.57
CA ASP A 119 12.78 -10.28 -3.51
C ASP A 119 14.31 -10.49 -3.49
N ARG A 120 14.80 -11.63 -3.97
CA ARG A 120 16.24 -11.95 -3.94
C ARG A 120 17.10 -11.08 -4.85
N ARG A 121 16.50 -10.32 -5.79
CA ARG A 121 17.25 -9.61 -6.84
C ARG A 121 16.94 -8.11 -6.95
N ASP A 122 15.74 -7.68 -6.60
CA ASP A 122 15.24 -6.35 -7.01
C ASP A 122 14.65 -5.51 -5.86
N ASP A 123 15.02 -5.80 -4.61
CA ASP A 123 14.64 -5.01 -3.42
C ASP A 123 13.13 -4.78 -3.26
N PHE A 124 12.31 -5.70 -3.77
CA PHE A 124 10.85 -5.56 -3.79
C PHE A 124 10.27 -5.39 -2.38
N LYS A 125 10.71 -6.22 -1.41
CA LYS A 125 10.32 -6.11 0.00
C LYS A 125 10.69 -4.76 0.60
N THR A 126 11.87 -4.24 0.25
CA THR A 126 12.34 -2.93 0.71
C THR A 126 11.42 -1.81 0.20
N HIS A 127 11.00 -1.87 -1.06
CA HIS A 127 10.11 -0.86 -1.63
C HIS A 127 8.70 -0.90 -1.02
N ILE A 128 8.18 -2.11 -0.74
CA ILE A 128 6.92 -2.28 0.02
C ILE A 128 7.06 -1.70 1.43
N GLY A 129 8.17 -1.97 2.11
CA GLY A 129 8.47 -1.41 3.43
C GLY A 129 8.54 0.11 3.44
N ASN A 130 9.17 0.71 2.44
CA ASN A 130 9.26 2.17 2.28
C ASN A 130 7.90 2.80 1.99
N LEU A 131 7.10 2.20 1.09
CA LEU A 131 5.77 2.69 0.77
C LEU A 131 4.89 2.74 2.02
N MET A 132 4.89 1.66 2.82
CA MET A 132 4.18 1.66 4.11
C MET A 132 4.68 2.75 5.06
N GLY A 133 6.01 2.95 5.12
CA GLY A 133 6.61 4.01 5.91
C GLY A 133 6.10 5.39 5.53
N TYR A 134 6.09 5.71 4.22
CA TYR A 134 5.57 6.99 3.74
C TYR A 134 4.08 7.17 4.03
N CYS A 135 3.24 6.15 3.82
CA CYS A 135 1.81 6.25 4.14
C CYS A 135 1.57 6.44 5.64
N MET A 136 2.28 5.72 6.52
CA MET A 136 2.18 5.90 7.97
C MET A 136 2.58 7.32 8.40
N TYR A 137 3.68 7.84 7.87
CA TYR A 137 4.08 9.23 8.11
C TYR A 137 3.07 10.23 7.54
N ALA A 138 2.40 9.92 6.43
CA ALA A 138 1.39 10.77 5.85
C ALA A 138 0.16 10.89 6.77
N PHE A 139 -0.33 9.77 7.30
CA PHE A 139 -1.40 9.76 8.30
C PHE A 139 -1.04 10.57 9.55
N GLU A 140 0.17 10.40 10.09
CA GLU A 140 0.65 11.18 11.24
C GLU A 140 0.73 12.68 10.92
N GLY A 141 1.24 13.04 9.74
CA GLY A 141 1.38 14.42 9.29
C GLY A 141 0.04 15.17 9.13
N ILE A 142 -1.04 14.44 8.89
CA ILE A 142 -2.41 14.99 8.80
C ILE A 142 -3.25 14.72 10.05
N ALA A 143 -2.62 14.31 11.16
CA ALA A 143 -3.25 14.04 12.46
C ALA A 143 -4.38 12.98 12.42
N VAL A 144 -4.27 12.00 11.53
CA VAL A 144 -5.19 10.87 11.41
C VAL A 144 -4.59 9.64 12.07
N LEU A 145 -5.39 8.90 12.84
CA LEU A 145 -4.94 7.64 13.45
C LEU A 145 -4.85 6.53 12.39
N PRO A 146 -3.65 6.03 12.05
CA PRO A 146 -3.50 5.13 10.90
C PRO A 146 -4.27 3.83 11.09
N LEU A 147 -4.12 3.19 12.26
CA LEU A 147 -4.73 1.89 12.51
C LEU A 147 -6.26 1.95 12.56
N ALA A 148 -6.83 3.02 13.11
CA ALA A 148 -8.28 3.20 13.16
C ALA A 148 -8.86 3.43 11.75
N THR A 149 -8.16 4.20 10.92
CA THR A 149 -8.53 4.46 9.52
C THR A 149 -8.50 3.17 8.70
N LEU A 150 -7.41 2.39 8.81
CA LEU A 150 -7.31 1.10 8.12
C LEU A 150 -8.37 0.11 8.60
N GLU A 151 -8.70 0.12 9.88
CA GLU A 151 -9.75 -0.74 10.44
C GLU A 151 -11.14 -0.35 9.92
N HIS A 152 -11.40 0.95 9.79
CA HIS A 152 -12.61 1.50 9.17
C HIS A 152 -12.69 1.12 7.68
N ILE A 153 -11.60 1.27 6.93
CA ILE A 153 -11.53 0.88 5.51
C ILE A 153 -11.79 -0.63 5.35
N ILE A 154 -11.22 -1.48 6.19
CA ILE A 154 -11.48 -2.94 6.15
C ILE A 154 -12.96 -3.26 6.44
N GLN A 155 -13.60 -2.51 7.34
CA GLN A 155 -15.02 -2.69 7.67
C GLN A 155 -15.93 -2.15 6.57
N ASN A 156 -15.58 -1.01 5.95
CA ASN A 156 -16.41 -0.30 5.00
C ASN A 156 -16.14 -0.63 3.53
N ASN A 157 -15.04 -1.31 3.21
CA ASN A 157 -14.81 -1.95 1.90
C ASN A 157 -15.79 -3.12 1.64
N GLU A 158 -16.99 -3.04 2.23
CA GLU A 158 -18.23 -3.63 1.72
C GLU A 158 -18.58 -3.15 0.30
N VAL A 159 -18.09 -1.98 -0.18
CA VAL A 159 -18.57 -1.34 -1.42
C VAL A 159 -17.50 -0.90 -2.46
N ARG A 160 -16.22 -0.69 -2.11
CA ARG A 160 -15.21 -0.14 -3.06
C ARG A 160 -14.31 -1.18 -3.73
N THR A 161 -14.92 -2.21 -4.32
CA THR A 161 -14.26 -2.86 -5.46
C THR A 161 -15.03 -2.41 -6.67
N HIS A 162 -14.40 -1.60 -7.53
CA HIS A 162 -14.65 -1.75 -8.96
C HIS A 162 -14.66 -3.25 -9.21
N GLU A 163 -15.85 -3.76 -9.54
CA GLU A 163 -16.12 -5.18 -9.70
C GLU A 163 -14.94 -5.77 -10.45
N GLY A 164 -14.27 -6.76 -9.85
CA GLY A 164 -13.00 -7.31 -10.32
C GLY A 164 -13.10 -8.06 -11.65
N GLN A 165 -13.71 -7.44 -12.66
CA GLN A 165 -13.66 -7.78 -14.06
C GLN A 165 -12.54 -6.99 -14.70
N ILE A 166 -11.64 -7.75 -15.30
CA ILE A 166 -10.54 -7.30 -16.16
C ILE A 166 -11.11 -6.45 -17.30
#